data_AF-A0A1X7G7J3-F1
#
_entry.id   AF-A0A1X7G7J3-F1
#
_cell.length_a   1.000
_cell.length_b   1.000
_cell.length_c   1.000
_cell.angle_alpha   90.00
_cell.angle_beta   90.00
_cell.angle_gamma   90.00
#
_symmetry.space_group_name_H-M   'P 1'
#
loop_
_entity.id
_entity.type
_entity.pdbx_description
1 polymer ?
#
loop_
_entity_poly.entity_id
_entity_poly.type
_entity_poly.pdbx_seq_one_letter_code
_entity_poly.pdbx_strand_id
1 'polypeptide(L)' 'MAKEAVIPTGCWPAVLRDELAAAYAGEKTVDAFMSRVGVIWPRPFIETGTGKGKFRAWRKIDLDRVINPEAVGGDPEVF' A
#
# COMPACT_ATOMS: atom_id res chain seq x y z
N MET A 1 7.93 -28.11 -10.96
CA MET A 1 7.27 -26.99 -11.67
C MET A 1 7.02 -25.87 -10.68
N ALA A 2 7.37 -24.62 -11.02
CA ALA A 2 7.03 -23.47 -10.19
C ALA A 2 5.56 -23.11 -10.43
N LYS A 3 4.75 -23.03 -9.37
CA LYS A 3 3.37 -22.56 -9.47
C LYS A 3 3.35 -21.04 -9.63
N GLU A 4 2.50 -20.53 -10.51
CA GLU A 4 2.28 -19.10 -10.66
C GLU A 4 1.67 -18.54 -9.36
N ALA A 5 2.27 -17.48 -8.82
CA ALA A 5 1.76 -16.81 -7.65
C ALA A 5 0.65 -15.82 -8.08
N VAL A 6 -0.60 -16.28 -8.07
CA VAL A 6 -1.77 -15.46 -8.40
C VAL A 6 -2.43 -14.98 -7.11
N ILE A 7 -2.65 -13.67 -7.00
CA ILE A 7 -3.44 -13.07 -5.94
C ILE A 7 -4.91 -13.08 -6.39
N PRO A 8 -5.85 -13.70 -5.65
CA PRO A 8 -7.26 -13.70 -6.02
C PRO A 8 -7.82 -12.28 -6.10
N THR A 9 -8.69 -12.01 -7.08
CA THR A 9 -9.39 -10.73 -7.22
C THR A 9 -10.11 -10.36 -5.92
N GLY A 10 -9.82 -9.19 -5.35
CA GLY A 10 -10.37 -8.72 -4.08
C GLY A 10 -9.53 -9.06 -2.83
N CYS A 11 -8.57 -9.98 -2.92
CA CYS A 11 -7.65 -10.29 -1.84
C CYS A 11 -6.37 -9.45 -1.97
N TRP A 12 -6.32 -8.28 -1.33
CA TRP A 12 -5.10 -7.47 -1.31
C TRP A 12 -4.07 -8.06 -0.35
N PRO A 13 -2.79 -8.23 -0.76
CA PRO A 13 -1.76 -8.70 0.16
C PRO A 13 -1.47 -7.65 1.25
N ALA A 14 -1.01 -8.10 2.42
CA ALA A 14 -0.68 -7.21 3.52
C ALA A 14 0.48 -6.25 3.20
N VAL A 15 1.37 -6.66 2.28
CA VAL A 15 2.52 -5.90 1.80
C VAL A 15 2.33 -5.65 0.30
N LEU A 16 2.29 -4.38 -0.08
CA LEU A 16 2.00 -3.90 -1.43
C LEU A 16 3.27 -3.28 -2.04
N ARG A 17 3.68 -3.77 -3.21
CA ARG A 17 4.73 -3.14 -4.04
C ARG A 17 4.13 -1.98 -4.83
N ASP A 18 4.98 -1.20 -5.50
CA ASP A 18 4.63 0.02 -6.25
C ASP A 18 3.28 -0.08 -7.00
N GLU A 19 3.09 -1.09 -7.86
CA GLU A 19 1.88 -1.26 -8.68
C GLU A 19 0.64 -1.56 -7.85
N LEU A 20 0.77 -2.46 -6.87
CA LEU A 20 -0.33 -2.86 -6.00
C LEU A 20 -0.70 -1.74 -5.02
N ALA A 21 0.27 -0.98 -4.53
CA ALA A 21 0.05 0.15 -3.64
C ALA A 21 -0.70 1.27 -4.37
N ALA A 22 -0.30 1.58 -5.60
CA ALA A 22 -0.99 2.56 -6.45
C ALA A 22 -2.43 2.13 -6.75
N ALA A 23 -2.63 0.87 -7.14
CA ALA A 23 -3.96 0.33 -7.40
C ALA A 23 -4.84 0.33 -6.14
N TYR A 24 -4.27 -0.03 -4.98
CA TYR A 24 -4.98 0.00 -3.70
C TYR A 24 -5.39 1.42 -3.29
N ALA A 25 -4.51 2.39 -3.54
CA ALA A 25 -4.76 3.81 -3.32
C ALA A 25 -5.76 4.44 -4.31
N GLY A 26 -6.25 3.68 -5.30
CA GLY A 26 -7.17 4.17 -6.33
C GLY A 26 -6.51 5.09 -7.37
N GLU A 27 -5.19 5.08 -7.47
CA GLU A 27 -4.45 5.92 -8.40
C GLU A 27 -4.43 5.33 -9.81
N LYS A 28 -4.50 6.19 -10.83
CA LYS A 28 -4.53 5.74 -12.24
C LYS A 28 -3.18 5.20 -12.73
N THR A 29 -2.08 5.65 -12.14
CA THR A 29 -0.71 5.26 -12.52
C THR A 29 0.18 5.20 -11.28
N VAL A 30 1.27 4.44 -11.36
CA VAL A 30 2.29 4.38 -10.31
C VAL A 30 2.96 5.74 -10.11
N ASP A 31 3.24 6.48 -11.18
CA ASP A 31 3.85 7.81 -11.09
C ASP A 31 2.96 8.81 -10.33
N ALA A 32 1.63 8.78 -10.57
CA ALA A 32 0.67 9.59 -9.83
C ALA A 32 0.70 9.27 -8.33
N PHE A 33 0.67 7.98 -7.97
CA PHE A 33 0.82 7.52 -6.59
C PHE A 33 2.14 8.03 -5.98
N MET A 34 3.27 7.81 -6.66
CA MET A 34 4.59 8.18 -6.17
C MET A 34 4.75 9.69 -5.98
N SER A 35 4.16 10.52 -6.84
CA SER A 35 4.19 11.98 -6.70
C SER A 35 3.48 12.48 -5.43
N ARG A 36 2.58 11.67 -4.87
CA ARG A 36 1.78 11.98 -3.67
C ARG A 36 2.30 11.27 -2.42
N VAL A 37 3.25 10.36 -2.55
CA VAL A 37 3.92 9.70 -1.42
C VAL A 37 4.71 10.73 -0.61
N GLY A 38 4.50 10.74 0.70
CA GLY A 38 5.03 11.73 1.64
C GLY A 38 4.19 13.01 1.74
N VAL A 39 3.11 13.15 0.96
CA VAL A 39 2.19 14.29 1.02
C VAL A 39 0.79 13.82 1.42
N ILE A 40 0.21 12.90 0.64
CA ILE A 40 -1.09 12.27 0.90
C ILE A 40 -0.85 10.84 1.37
N TRP A 41 -0.08 10.08 0.58
CA TRP A 41 0.22 8.68 0.88
C TRP A 41 1.42 8.56 1.82
N PRO A 42 1.44 7.57 2.73
CA PRO A 42 2.57 7.40 3.63
C PRO A 42 3.83 7.02 2.84
N ARG A 43 4.99 7.28 3.42
CA ARG A 43 6.26 6.77 2.89
C ARG A 43 6.29 5.23 2.99
N PRO A 44 6.99 4.55 2.07
CA PRO A 44 7.11 3.11 2.13
C PRO A 44 7.78 2.67 3.45
N PHE A 45 7.33 1.58 4.04
CA PHE A 45 7.95 1.02 5.25
C PHE A 45 9.22 0.21 4.94
N ILE A 46 9.36 -0.23 3.69
CA ILE A 46 10.60 -0.77 3.14
C ILE A 46 10.98 0.10 1.96
N GLU A 47 12.16 0.71 2.01
CA GLU A 47 12.78 1.35 0.86
C GLU A 47 14.24 0.94 0.83
N THR A 48 14.61 0.09 -0.13
CA THR A 48 15.97 -0.42 -0.29
C THR A 48 16.42 -0.37 -1.74
N GLY A 49 17.74 -0.40 -1.96
CA GLY A 49 18.34 -0.31 -3.29
C GLY A 49 18.34 1.10 -3.88
N THR A 50 19.03 1.26 -5.02
CA THR A 50 19.15 2.53 -5.76
C THR A 50 18.93 2.31 -7.26
N GLY A 51 18.50 3.37 -7.97
CA GLY A 51 18.26 3.32 -9.41
C GLY A 51 17.26 2.22 -9.83
N LYS A 52 17.66 1.37 -10.78
CA LYS A 52 16.83 0.27 -11.31
C LYS A 52 16.60 -0.89 -10.33
N GLY A 53 17.34 -0.93 -9.22
CA GLY A 53 17.19 -1.95 -8.17
C GLY A 53 16.36 -1.47 -6.99
N LYS A 54 15.67 -0.33 -7.11
CA LYS A 54 14.88 0.24 -6.03
C LYS A 54 13.69 -0.65 -5.70
N PHE A 55 13.62 -1.10 -4.46
CA PHE A 55 12.52 -1.88 -3.92
C PHE A 55 11.78 -1.03 -2.89
N ARG A 56 10.49 -0.82 -3.13
CA ARG A 56 9.60 -0.16 -2.17
C ARG A 56 8.41 -1.03 -1.85
N ALA A 57 7.98 -0.97 -0.59
CA ALA A 57 6.76 -1.61 -0.16
C ALA A 57 6.02 -0.79 0.90
N TRP A 58 4.70 -0.90 0.85
CA TRP A 58 3.75 -0.31 1.79
C TRP A 58 3.00 -1.41 2.51
N ARG A 59 2.65 -1.18 3.77
CA ARG A 59 1.68 -2.05 4.42
C ARG A 59 0.29 -1.58 4.02
N LYS A 60 -0.59 -2.51 3.69
CA LYS A 60 -2.00 -2.22 3.41
C LYS A 60 -2.62 -1.42 4.56
N ILE A 61 -2.32 -1.77 5.81
CA ILE A 61 -2.84 -1.09 7.00
C ILE A 61 -2.41 0.39 7.10
N ASP A 62 -1.24 0.74 6.59
CA ASP A 62 -0.79 2.14 6.60
C ASP A 62 -1.54 2.96 5.55
N LEU A 63 -1.87 2.34 4.41
CA LEU A 63 -2.77 2.95 3.41
C LEU A 63 -4.20 3.03 3.92
N ASP A 64 -4.70 1.98 4.58
CA ASP A 64 -6.04 1.96 5.19
C ASP A 64 -6.25 3.12 6.17
N ARG A 65 -5.25 3.43 6.99
CA ARG A 65 -5.29 4.56 7.93
C ARG A 65 -5.43 5.91 7.24
N VAL A 66 -4.95 6.06 6.01
CA VAL A 66 -5.12 7.29 5.23
C VAL A 66 -6.47 7.30 4.52
N ILE A 67 -6.90 6.15 4.01
CA ILE A 67 -8.18 6.01 3.28
C ILE A 67 -9.38 6.17 4.22
N ASN A 68 -9.30 5.56 5.40
CA ASN A 68 -10.35 5.59 6.41
C ASN A 68 -9.73 5.66 7.82
N PRO A 69 -9.36 6.87 8.28
CA PRO A 69 -8.76 7.08 9.59
C PRO A 69 -9.65 6.59 10.74
N GLU A 70 -10.96 6.79 10.61
CA GLU A 70 -11.96 6.47 11.63
C GLU A 70 -12.14 4.95 11.84
N ALA A 71 -12.02 4.14 10.78
CA ALA A 71 -12.17 2.69 10.89
C ALA A 71 -11.04 1.98 11.64
N VAL A 72 -9.92 2.66 11.91
CA VAL A 72 -8.77 2.08 12.63
C VAL A 72 -8.84 2.38 14.14
N GLY A 73 -9.69 3.32 14.55
CA GLY A 73 -10.08 3.52 15.95
C GLY A 73 -11.42 2.83 16.21
N GLY A 74 -11.40 1.54 16.58
CA GLY A 74 -12.60 0.92 17.14
C GLY A 74 -13.12 1.75 18.30
N ASP A 75 -14.43 1.98 18.34
CA ASP A 75 -15.12 2.74 19.38
C ASP A 75 -14.57 2.41 20.78
N PRO A 76 -13.97 3.36 21.51
CA PRO A 76 -13.58 3.15 22.90
C PRO A 76 -14.79 3.11 23.86
N GLU A 77 -16.03 3.24 23.37
CA GLU A 77 -17.25 3.28 24.18
C GLU A 77 -17.97 1.92 24.28
N VAL A 78 -17.23 0.88 24.68
CA VAL A 78 -17.83 -0.31 25.28
C VAL A 78 -17.15 -0.59 26.62
N PHE A 79 -17.53 0.18 27.63
CA PHE A 79 -17.37 -0.14 29.04
C PHE A 79 -18.72 0.01 29.74
#